data_AF-A0A1Q3E8J5-F1
#
_entry.id   AF-A0A1Q3E8J5-F1
#
_cell.length_a   1.000
_cell.length_b   1.000
_cell.length_c   1.000
_cell.angle_alpha   90.00
_cell.angle_beta   90.00
_cell.angle_gamma   90.00
#
_symmetry.space_group_name_H-M   'P 1'
#
loop_
_entity.id
_entity.type
_entity.pdbx_description
1 polymer ?
#
loop_
_entity_poly.entity_id
_entity_poly.type
_entity_poly.pdbx_seq_one_letter_code
_entity_poly.pdbx_strand_id
1 'polypeptide(L)'
;MGSIIASNITHVVVHAMAAAWGHNKPLCALVVHILEDHPEIVVTYFTASGIYSKIIAELKRLEPARYAAIESRMNIIDIAGPDFDFLKPLDTFESNFQALYSSSHVTCLTTKKTINGLPRPTLAIIDPFTPYAFESIRKTAGQRVSILAWWTSNAGSLLRLLGPAHLGGVAEPALETSEGRAEMKEKIFAGEHIKWHEFVGKVVNIPGIGPSYDYEWFPQQTVITNLAAVAEKNGTIYIREADGVICVSAASFEPEVEAVVKEWFASMNKAWYTVGPLSIHSPTVNLKPLQTKSETDILVEAFLNRIQKEFGAKSLLYMSFGTAWWPEQDDRVWAVIDGLIEKRQPFLFSHPSPFMHFPNEVKKKIDASGIALELSWSPQELILTHPVTGWFLTHGGWNSMQEAFTHCIPMQELNLLKCGLELLERVCLTNAMNYQLSRQSQPRPRF
;
A
#
# COMPACT_ATOMS: atom_id res chain seq x y z
N MET A 1 42.56 -11.10 12.60
CA MET A 1 41.75 -12.10 11.87
C MET A 1 41.03 -11.32 10.78
N GLY A 2 41.52 -11.23 9.56
CA GLY A 2 41.71 -12.35 8.64
C GLY A 2 40.53 -12.33 7.66
N SER A 3 40.75 -11.75 6.48
CA SER A 3 39.85 -11.63 5.33
C SER A 3 38.97 -12.88 5.08
N ILE A 4 37.67 -12.76 5.36
CA ILE A 4 36.54 -13.55 4.83
C ILE A 4 35.34 -12.59 5.05
N ILE A 5 34.82 -11.81 4.10
CA ILE A 5 33.92 -12.14 2.99
C ILE A 5 33.96 -10.92 2.03
N ALA A 6 34.78 -10.96 0.97
CA ALA A 6 34.59 -10.11 -0.22
C ALA A 6 33.92 -10.95 -1.33
N SER A 7 33.00 -11.83 -0.94
CA SER A 7 32.27 -12.72 -1.85
C SER A 7 30.93 -12.09 -2.22
N ASN A 8 30.77 -11.72 -3.49
CA ASN A 8 29.51 -11.38 -4.17
C ASN A 8 28.49 -10.56 -3.36
N ILE A 9 28.82 -9.30 -3.08
CA ILE A 9 27.78 -8.34 -2.66
C ILE A 9 26.77 -8.20 -3.80
N THR A 10 25.51 -8.48 -3.51
CA THR A 10 24.40 -8.30 -4.45
C THR A 10 23.73 -6.96 -4.19
N HIS A 11 23.55 -6.18 -5.24
CA HIS A 11 22.94 -4.86 -5.13
C HIS A 11 21.53 -4.86 -5.71
N VAL A 12 20.57 -4.53 -4.85
CA VAL A 12 19.15 -4.41 -5.19
C VAL A 12 18.76 -2.93 -5.18
N VAL A 13 18.08 -2.48 -6.23
CA VAL A 13 17.45 -1.16 -6.25
C VAL A 13 15.96 -1.31 -5.99
N VAL A 14 15.39 -0.46 -5.14
CA VAL A 14 13.95 -0.45 -4.91
C VAL A 14 13.39 0.95 -5.14
N HIS A 15 12.20 1.00 -5.72
CA HIS A 15 11.50 2.25 -5.96
C HIS A 15 9.98 2.02 -6.02
N ALA A 16 9.25 2.86 -5.29
CA ALA A 16 7.80 2.92 -5.35
C ALA A 16 7.32 4.35 -5.60
N MET A 17 6.04 4.49 -5.95
CA MET A 17 5.44 5.80 -6.24
C MET A 17 5.81 6.85 -5.18
N ALA A 18 6.49 7.91 -5.61
CA ALA A 18 7.18 8.86 -4.73
C ALA A 18 6.27 9.76 -3.88
N ALA A 19 4.95 9.67 -4.06
CA ALA A 19 3.94 10.38 -3.26
C ALA A 19 2.95 9.45 -2.55
N ALA A 20 3.04 8.13 -2.76
CA ALA A 20 2.06 7.17 -2.25
C ALA A 20 2.63 6.42 -1.03
N TRP A 21 2.29 6.87 0.17
CA TRP A 21 2.79 6.21 1.39
C TRP A 21 2.36 4.73 1.47
N GLY A 22 1.16 4.40 1.02
CA GLY A 22 0.68 3.01 0.98
C GLY A 22 1.53 2.07 0.12
N HIS A 23 2.28 2.60 -0.84
CA HIS A 23 3.18 1.80 -1.69
C HIS A 23 4.57 1.62 -1.06
N ASN A 24 4.98 2.58 -0.22
CA ASN A 24 6.30 2.63 0.39
C ASN A 24 6.34 1.96 1.77
N LYS A 25 5.29 2.08 2.59
CA LYS A 25 5.23 1.50 3.94
C LYS A 25 5.54 -0.01 3.97
N PRO A 26 4.85 -0.87 3.19
CA PRO A 26 5.18 -2.30 3.17
C PRO A 26 6.52 -2.59 2.50
N LEU A 27 6.99 -1.73 1.59
CA LEU A 27 8.30 -1.88 0.96
C LEU A 27 9.43 -1.67 1.97
N CYS A 28 9.25 -0.79 2.96
CA CYS A 28 10.16 -0.68 4.10
C CYS A 28 10.30 -2.02 4.83
N ALA A 29 9.19 -2.69 5.16
CA ALA A 29 9.20 -3.98 5.84
C ALA A 29 9.87 -5.08 4.99
N LEU A 30 9.57 -5.14 3.69
CA LEU A 30 10.22 -6.07 2.77
C LEU A 30 11.74 -5.87 2.74
N VAL A 31 12.20 -4.62 2.60
CA VAL A 31 13.64 -4.31 2.58
C VAL A 31 14.32 -4.69 3.89
N VAL A 32 13.66 -4.46 5.03
CA VAL A 32 14.18 -4.90 6.34
C VAL A 32 14.37 -6.42 6.36
N HIS A 33 13.36 -7.20 5.94
CA HIS A 33 13.47 -8.67 5.89
C HIS A 33 14.58 -9.14 4.95
N ILE A 34 14.68 -8.56 3.75
CA ILE A 34 15.77 -8.86 2.81
C ILE A 34 17.11 -8.63 3.48
N LEU A 35 17.32 -7.48 4.13
CA LEU A 35 18.61 -7.16 4.74
C LEU A 35 18.89 -8.00 5.99
N GLU A 36 17.89 -8.35 6.79
CA GLU A 36 18.04 -9.22 7.96
C GLU A 36 18.42 -10.66 7.57
N ASP A 37 17.79 -11.20 6.53
CA ASP A 37 18.00 -12.60 6.10
C ASP A 37 19.23 -12.77 5.20
N HIS A 38 19.63 -11.71 4.47
CA HIS A 38 20.71 -11.75 3.48
C HIS A 38 21.81 -10.73 3.78
N PRO A 39 22.85 -11.09 4.55
CA PRO A 39 23.95 -10.18 4.89
C PRO A 39 24.79 -9.73 3.68
N GLU A 40 24.75 -10.48 2.58
CA GLU A 40 25.43 -10.18 1.32
C GLU A 40 24.69 -9.15 0.45
N ILE A 41 23.45 -8.78 0.80
CA ILE A 41 22.66 -7.83 0.03
C ILE A 41 22.86 -6.40 0.55
N VAL A 42 23.04 -5.47 -0.40
CA VAL A 42 22.91 -4.03 -0.20
C VAL A 42 21.69 -3.52 -0.98
N VAL A 43 20.93 -2.62 -0.38
CA VAL A 43 19.74 -2.02 -1.00
C VAL A 43 19.97 -0.54 -1.23
N THR A 44 19.62 -0.05 -2.42
CA THR A 44 19.44 1.38 -2.69
C THR A 44 17.95 1.67 -2.93
N TYR A 45 17.36 2.49 -2.06
CA TYR A 45 15.96 2.90 -2.11
C TYR A 45 15.88 4.32 -2.68
N PHE A 46 15.43 4.46 -3.92
CA PHE A 46 15.14 5.77 -4.52
C PHE A 46 13.76 6.27 -4.12
N THR A 47 13.70 7.51 -3.64
CA THR A 47 12.48 8.17 -3.15
C THR A 47 12.50 9.68 -3.43
N ALA A 48 11.43 10.39 -3.07
CA ALA A 48 11.41 11.84 -2.93
C ALA A 48 11.40 12.28 -1.46
N SER A 49 11.68 13.55 -1.18
CA SER A 49 11.84 14.11 0.18
C SER A 49 10.65 13.86 1.12
N GLY A 50 9.42 13.99 0.62
CA GLY A 50 8.20 13.79 1.42
C GLY A 50 8.05 12.35 1.91
N ILE A 51 8.41 11.38 1.07
CA ILE A 51 8.41 9.96 1.44
C ILE A 51 9.69 9.57 2.18
N TYR A 52 10.84 10.19 1.88
CA TYR A 52 12.10 9.98 2.60
C TYR A 52 11.90 10.12 4.12
N SER A 53 11.28 11.21 4.54
CA SER A 53 11.03 11.48 5.96
C SER A 53 10.13 10.42 6.60
N LYS A 54 9.12 9.92 5.86
CA LYS A 54 8.22 8.85 6.32
C LYS A 54 8.94 7.49 6.41
N ILE A 55 9.79 7.15 5.44
CA ILE A 55 10.62 5.94 5.48
C ILE A 55 11.52 5.96 6.71
N ILE A 56 12.22 7.07 6.96
CA ILE A 56 13.10 7.19 8.13
C ILE A 56 12.31 7.08 9.44
N ALA A 57 11.13 7.69 9.52
CA ALA A 57 10.26 7.56 10.70
C ALA A 57 9.78 6.11 10.90
N GLU A 58 9.43 5.42 9.82
CA GLU A 58 8.99 4.02 9.88
C GLU A 58 10.12 3.09 10.34
N LEU A 59 11.34 3.25 9.82
CA LEU A 59 12.48 2.43 10.22
C LEU A 59 12.90 2.64 11.67
N LYS A 60 12.71 3.86 12.21
CA LYS A 60 12.95 4.15 13.64
C LYS A 60 11.97 3.45 14.58
N ARG A 61 10.95 2.78 14.07
CA ARG A 61 10.07 1.90 14.87
C ARG A 61 10.72 0.55 15.18
N LEU A 62 11.77 0.15 14.44
CA LEU A 62 12.55 -1.04 14.75
C LEU A 62 13.26 -0.91 16.09
N GLU A 63 13.50 -2.05 16.73
CA GLU A 63 14.45 -2.12 17.84
C GLU A 63 15.82 -1.56 17.43
N PRO A 64 16.49 -0.73 18.26
CA PRO A 64 17.75 -0.09 17.89
C PRO A 64 18.82 -1.07 17.41
N ALA A 65 18.89 -2.27 18.01
CA ALA A 65 19.82 -3.32 17.61
C ALA A 65 19.50 -3.89 16.21
N ARG A 66 18.22 -4.05 15.86
CA ARG A 66 17.79 -4.52 14.54
C ARG A 66 18.11 -3.48 13.47
N TYR A 67 17.82 -2.20 13.75
CA TYR A 67 18.14 -1.12 12.83
C TYR A 67 19.66 -1.00 12.59
N ALA A 68 20.47 -1.03 13.65
CA ALA A 68 21.93 -0.96 13.55
C ALA A 68 22.53 -2.13 12.74
N ALA A 69 21.89 -3.30 12.72
CA ALA A 69 22.35 -4.47 11.95
C ALA A 69 22.18 -4.31 10.43
N ILE A 70 21.30 -3.41 9.97
CA ILE A 70 20.96 -3.24 8.55
C ILE A 70 21.32 -1.85 8.01
N GLU A 71 21.48 -0.84 8.86
CA GLU A 71 21.60 0.57 8.45
C GLU A 71 22.74 0.82 7.44
N SER A 72 23.86 0.13 7.59
CA SER A 72 25.05 0.30 6.72
C SER A 72 24.84 -0.25 5.31
N ARG A 73 23.81 -1.09 5.11
CA ARG A 73 23.46 -1.72 3.84
C ARG A 73 22.15 -1.19 3.25
N MET A 74 21.50 -0.24 3.92
CA MET A 74 20.25 0.38 3.47
C MET A 74 20.47 1.83 3.06
N ASN A 75 20.64 2.08 1.76
CA ASN A 75 20.89 3.40 1.21
C ASN A 75 19.57 4.06 0.76
N ILE A 76 18.98 4.91 1.59
CA ILE A 76 17.77 5.66 1.21
C ILE A 76 18.16 7.01 0.62
N ILE A 77 17.73 7.25 -0.61
CA ILE A 77 18.18 8.39 -1.42
C ILE A 77 16.98 9.13 -1.95
N ASP A 78 16.80 10.35 -1.44
CA ASP A 78 15.93 11.33 -2.06
C ASP A 78 16.58 11.84 -3.35
N ILE A 79 15.97 11.51 -4.49
CA ILE A 79 16.44 11.89 -5.83
C ILE A 79 15.62 13.03 -6.45
N ALA A 80 14.55 13.49 -5.80
CA ALA A 80 13.63 14.47 -6.38
C ALA A 80 13.53 15.79 -5.60
N GLY A 81 13.88 15.80 -4.32
CA GLY A 81 13.76 17.00 -3.47
C GLY A 81 12.31 17.28 -3.06
N PRO A 82 12.03 18.49 -2.51
CA PRO A 82 10.69 18.90 -2.07
C PRO A 82 9.75 19.32 -3.20
N ASP A 83 10.31 19.85 -4.29
CA ASP A 83 9.54 20.50 -5.36
C ASP A 83 9.35 19.56 -6.56
N PHE A 84 8.66 18.43 -6.36
CA PHE A 84 8.29 17.54 -7.45
C PHE A 84 6.76 17.44 -7.61
N ASP A 85 6.33 17.36 -8.85
CA ASP A 85 4.92 17.14 -9.19
C ASP A 85 4.62 15.63 -9.11
N PHE A 86 3.78 15.24 -8.17
CA PHE A 86 3.46 13.82 -7.93
C PHE A 86 2.67 13.16 -9.06
N LEU A 87 2.12 13.96 -9.99
CA LEU A 87 1.45 13.45 -11.18
C LEU A 87 2.42 13.23 -12.35
N LYS A 88 3.69 13.62 -12.20
CA LYS A 88 4.72 13.52 -13.25
C LYS A 88 5.77 12.47 -12.93
N PRO A 89 6.45 11.94 -13.96
CA PRO A 89 7.66 11.16 -13.79
C PRO A 89 8.71 11.86 -12.94
N LEU A 90 9.53 11.07 -12.24
CA LEU A 90 10.75 11.60 -11.63
C LEU A 90 11.85 11.65 -12.69
N ASP A 91 12.03 12.80 -13.33
CA ASP A 91 13.02 13.02 -14.40
C ASP A 91 14.46 12.71 -13.95
N THR A 92 14.73 12.77 -12.66
CA THR A 92 16.03 12.46 -12.06
C THR A 92 16.29 10.97 -11.90
N PHE A 93 15.30 10.09 -12.04
CA PHE A 93 15.48 8.66 -11.83
C PHE A 93 16.51 8.07 -12.80
N GLU A 94 16.42 8.43 -14.09
CA GLU A 94 17.29 7.86 -15.13
C GLU A 94 18.78 8.13 -14.84
N SER A 95 19.12 9.39 -14.58
CA SER A 95 20.51 9.81 -14.34
C SER A 95 21.09 9.20 -13.06
N ASN A 96 20.29 9.12 -11.99
CA ASN A 96 20.71 8.48 -10.74
C ASN A 96 20.88 6.96 -10.89
N PHE A 97 19.99 6.29 -11.63
CA PHE A 97 20.14 4.86 -11.92
C PHE A 97 21.36 4.59 -12.80
N GLN A 98 21.62 5.41 -13.83
CA GLN A 98 22.82 5.32 -14.67
C GLN A 98 24.11 5.48 -13.87
N ALA A 99 24.14 6.44 -12.94
CA ALA A 99 25.26 6.62 -12.03
C ALA A 99 25.47 5.36 -11.17
N LEU A 100 24.41 4.81 -10.61
CA LEU A 100 24.47 3.60 -9.79
C LEU A 100 24.93 2.37 -10.57
N TYR A 101 24.41 2.18 -11.79
CA TYR A 101 24.76 1.07 -12.68
C TYR A 101 26.21 1.12 -13.17
N SER A 102 26.76 2.33 -13.30
CA SER A 102 28.16 2.56 -13.66
C SER A 102 29.10 2.55 -12.45
N SER A 103 28.62 2.13 -11.26
CA SER A 103 29.35 2.18 -9.99
C SER A 103 29.93 3.57 -9.65
N SER A 104 29.27 4.62 -10.15
CA SER A 104 29.57 6.00 -9.83
C SER A 104 28.97 6.38 -8.47
N HIS A 105 28.85 7.68 -8.22
CA HIS A 105 28.30 8.21 -6.99
C HIS A 105 26.86 8.72 -7.18
N VAL A 106 26.07 8.61 -6.12
CA VAL A 106 24.71 9.14 -6.05
C VAL A 106 24.58 9.96 -4.78
N THR A 107 24.04 11.17 -4.88
CA THR A 107 23.90 12.10 -3.74
C THR A 107 22.44 12.26 -3.37
N CYS A 108 22.12 12.00 -2.10
CA CYS A 108 20.80 12.21 -1.55
C CYS A 108 20.52 13.71 -1.40
N LEU A 109 19.47 14.22 -2.05
CA LEU A 109 19.13 15.64 -2.06
C LEU A 109 18.72 16.16 -0.67
N THR A 110 18.04 15.34 0.13
CA THR A 110 17.64 15.69 1.51
C THR A 110 18.85 15.76 2.46
N THR A 111 19.72 14.73 2.49
CA THR A 111 20.80 14.64 3.48
C THR A 111 22.14 15.20 3.02
N LYS A 112 22.30 15.44 1.71
CA LYS A 112 23.56 15.75 1.03
C LYS A 112 24.64 14.66 1.17
N LYS A 113 24.30 13.49 1.71
CA LYS A 113 25.21 12.35 1.77
C LYS A 113 25.33 11.72 0.39
N THR A 114 26.55 11.36 0.04
CA THR A 114 26.88 10.67 -1.21
C THR A 114 27.26 9.23 -0.93
N ILE A 115 26.62 8.31 -1.66
CA ILE A 115 27.05 6.91 -1.72
C ILE A 115 27.90 6.72 -2.98
N ASN A 116 28.88 5.81 -2.93
CA ASN A 116 29.76 5.50 -4.06
C ASN A 116 30.32 4.07 -3.92
N GLY A 117 30.92 3.55 -4.99
CA GLY A 117 31.65 2.29 -4.96
C GLY A 117 30.79 1.03 -4.76
N LEU A 118 29.47 1.14 -4.84
CA LEU A 118 28.59 -0.03 -4.82
C LEU A 118 28.75 -0.84 -6.12
N PRO A 119 28.63 -2.19 -6.06
CA PRO A 119 28.57 -2.98 -7.27
C PRO A 119 27.34 -2.58 -8.08
N ARG A 120 27.38 -2.79 -9.40
CA ARG A 120 26.20 -2.53 -10.24
C ARG A 120 24.98 -3.31 -9.72
N PRO A 121 23.77 -2.72 -9.76
CA PRO A 121 22.55 -3.44 -9.47
C PRO A 121 22.39 -4.66 -10.37
N THR A 122 21.82 -5.74 -9.84
CA THR A 122 21.43 -6.94 -10.59
C THR A 122 19.93 -7.21 -10.51
N LEU A 123 19.26 -6.63 -9.52
CA LEU A 123 17.82 -6.75 -9.30
C LEU A 123 17.23 -5.37 -9.00
N ALA A 124 16.05 -5.12 -9.53
CA ALA A 124 15.23 -3.96 -9.23
C ALA A 124 13.83 -4.40 -8.78
N ILE A 125 13.34 -3.87 -7.66
CA ILE A 125 11.96 -4.04 -7.19
C ILE A 125 11.23 -2.73 -7.44
N ILE A 126 10.37 -2.70 -8.46
CA ILE A 126 9.82 -1.46 -8.99
C ILE A 126 8.31 -1.52 -9.02
N ASP A 127 7.68 -0.48 -8.48
CA ASP A 127 6.24 -0.29 -8.54
C ASP A 127 5.76 -0.15 -10.00
N PRO A 128 4.81 -0.99 -10.46
CA PRO A 128 4.38 -1.01 -11.87
C PRO A 128 3.64 0.26 -12.30
N PHE A 129 3.32 1.17 -11.38
CA PHE A 129 2.76 2.49 -11.69
C PHE A 129 3.84 3.56 -11.92
N THR A 130 5.12 3.18 -11.93
CA THR A 130 6.26 4.08 -12.19
C THR A 130 6.92 3.76 -13.55
N PRO A 131 6.26 4.04 -14.70
CA PRO A 131 6.75 3.70 -16.03
C PRO A 131 8.18 4.20 -16.28
N TYR A 132 8.48 5.43 -15.86
CA TYR A 132 9.80 6.04 -16.01
C TYR A 132 10.93 5.21 -15.40
N ALA A 133 10.67 4.50 -14.29
CA ALA A 133 11.68 3.67 -13.64
C ALA A 133 11.96 2.41 -14.47
N PHE A 134 10.91 1.74 -14.95
CA PHE A 134 11.03 0.59 -15.85
C PHE A 134 11.80 0.95 -17.12
N GLU A 135 11.37 2.01 -17.82
CA GLU A 135 12.01 2.45 -19.07
C GLU A 135 13.46 2.86 -18.84
N SER A 136 13.76 3.59 -17.75
CA SER A 136 15.14 3.99 -17.41
C SER A 136 16.06 2.81 -17.15
N ILE A 137 15.57 1.79 -16.43
CA ILE A 137 16.34 0.58 -16.13
C ILE A 137 16.60 -0.20 -17.41
N ARG A 138 15.58 -0.41 -18.24
CA ARG A 138 15.72 -1.13 -19.51
C ARG A 138 16.63 -0.41 -20.50
N LYS A 139 16.53 0.92 -20.61
CA LYS A 139 17.42 1.77 -21.43
C LYS A 139 18.89 1.65 -20.99
N THR A 140 19.13 1.62 -19.68
CA THR A 140 20.49 1.64 -19.12
C THR A 140 21.12 0.24 -19.09
N ALA A 141 20.39 -0.76 -18.60
CA ALA A 141 20.93 -2.08 -18.30
C ALA A 141 20.45 -3.19 -19.26
N GLY A 142 19.40 -2.95 -20.04
CA GLY A 142 18.72 -3.98 -20.81
C GLY A 142 18.14 -5.07 -19.89
N GLN A 143 18.39 -6.34 -20.25
CA GLN A 143 17.99 -7.50 -19.46
C GLN A 143 19.04 -7.94 -18.41
N ARG A 144 20.10 -7.15 -18.22
CA ARG A 144 21.14 -7.47 -17.21
C ARG A 144 20.70 -7.19 -15.77
N VAL A 145 19.63 -6.42 -15.60
CA VAL A 145 18.99 -6.17 -14.31
C VAL A 145 17.59 -6.78 -14.39
N SER A 146 17.31 -7.77 -13.55
CA SER A 146 15.95 -8.30 -13.46
C SER A 146 15.06 -7.28 -12.76
N ILE A 147 13.81 -7.14 -13.21
CA ILE A 147 12.81 -6.27 -12.59
C ILE A 147 11.70 -7.14 -12.02
N LEU A 148 11.48 -7.07 -10.70
CA LEU A 148 10.29 -7.61 -10.06
C LEU A 148 9.30 -6.47 -9.83
N ALA A 149 8.09 -6.60 -10.35
CA ALA A 149 7.04 -5.62 -10.12
C ALA A 149 6.54 -5.71 -8.67
N TRP A 150 6.53 -4.58 -7.99
CA TRP A 150 6.09 -4.44 -6.61
C TRP A 150 4.59 -4.17 -6.55
N TRP A 151 3.81 -5.22 -6.35
CA TRP A 151 2.36 -5.11 -6.20
C TRP A 151 1.98 -4.88 -4.73
N THR A 152 1.40 -3.71 -4.47
CA THR A 152 1.13 -3.17 -3.12
C THR A 152 -0.30 -3.43 -2.63
N SER A 153 -1.01 -4.34 -3.29
CA SER A 153 -2.32 -4.82 -2.88
C SER A 153 -2.35 -6.36 -2.96
N ASN A 154 -3.52 -6.96 -2.88
CA ASN A 154 -3.71 -8.41 -2.84
C ASN A 154 -3.82 -9.07 -4.23
N ALA A 155 -3.86 -10.40 -4.26
CA ALA A 155 -3.84 -11.16 -5.51
C ALA A 155 -5.17 -10.99 -6.27
N GLY A 156 -6.28 -10.97 -5.54
CA GLY A 156 -7.61 -10.63 -6.02
C GLY A 156 -7.61 -9.34 -6.81
N SER A 157 -6.97 -8.32 -6.23
CA SER A 157 -7.01 -7.01 -6.80
C SER A 157 -6.21 -6.87 -8.08
N LEU A 158 -5.01 -7.48 -8.10
CA LEU A 158 -4.19 -7.57 -9.30
C LEU A 158 -4.96 -8.27 -10.42
N LEU A 159 -5.56 -9.42 -10.13
CA LEU A 159 -6.26 -10.21 -11.14
C LEU A 159 -7.45 -9.42 -11.71
N ARG A 160 -8.26 -8.82 -10.84
CA ARG A 160 -9.43 -8.07 -11.28
C ARG A 160 -9.06 -6.83 -12.08
N LEU A 161 -8.00 -6.09 -11.72
CA LEU A 161 -7.64 -4.84 -12.41
C LEU A 161 -6.76 -5.05 -13.64
N LEU A 162 -5.77 -5.93 -13.55
CA LEU A 162 -4.69 -6.04 -14.52
C LEU A 162 -4.68 -7.38 -15.26
N GLY A 163 -5.52 -8.32 -14.81
CA GLY A 163 -5.66 -9.65 -15.38
C GLY A 163 -6.46 -9.69 -16.68
N PRO A 164 -6.31 -10.77 -17.46
CA PRO A 164 -7.07 -10.97 -18.68
C PRO A 164 -8.54 -11.27 -18.36
N ALA A 165 -9.43 -10.90 -19.30
CA ALA A 165 -10.87 -11.06 -19.13
C ALA A 165 -11.33 -12.50 -18.86
N HIS A 166 -10.65 -13.51 -19.41
CA HIS A 166 -11.01 -14.91 -19.21
C HIS A 166 -10.70 -15.42 -17.78
N LEU A 167 -9.89 -14.69 -17.01
CA LEU A 167 -9.65 -14.95 -15.58
C LEU A 167 -10.43 -13.99 -14.66
N GLY A 168 -11.34 -13.18 -15.24
CA GLY A 168 -12.16 -12.22 -14.51
C GLY A 168 -11.56 -10.81 -14.40
N GLY A 169 -10.44 -10.52 -15.06
CA GLY A 169 -9.85 -9.18 -15.10
C GLY A 169 -10.47 -8.25 -16.16
N VAL A 170 -9.94 -7.02 -16.27
CA VAL A 170 -10.37 -6.01 -17.26
C VAL A 170 -9.26 -5.56 -18.22
N ALA A 171 -8.12 -6.24 -18.23
CA ALA A 171 -7.06 -5.91 -19.17
C ALA A 171 -7.58 -5.99 -20.62
N GLU A 172 -7.28 -4.96 -21.40
CA GLU A 172 -7.61 -4.94 -22.82
C GLU A 172 -6.84 -6.05 -23.54
N PRO A 173 -7.49 -6.85 -24.41
CA PRO A 173 -6.83 -7.95 -25.11
C PRO A 173 -5.59 -7.54 -25.89
N ALA A 174 -5.54 -6.32 -26.42
CA ALA A 174 -4.37 -5.80 -27.13
C ALA A 174 -3.10 -5.78 -26.26
N LEU A 175 -3.24 -5.57 -24.94
CA LEU A 175 -2.12 -5.46 -24.01
C LEU A 175 -1.46 -6.81 -23.67
N GLU A 176 -2.04 -7.93 -24.13
CA GLU A 176 -1.38 -9.24 -24.06
C GLU A 176 -0.19 -9.33 -25.02
N THR A 177 -0.20 -8.54 -26.10
CA THR A 177 0.88 -8.53 -27.11
C THR A 177 1.93 -7.45 -26.83
N SER A 178 3.17 -7.66 -27.27
CA SER A 178 4.23 -6.64 -27.20
C SER A 178 3.86 -5.38 -27.98
N GLU A 179 3.24 -5.56 -29.14
CA GLU A 179 2.88 -4.48 -30.06
C GLU A 179 1.79 -3.60 -29.46
N GLY A 180 0.72 -4.21 -28.91
CA GLY A 180 -0.35 -3.47 -28.27
C GLY A 180 0.10 -2.74 -27.01
N ARG A 181 1.06 -3.30 -26.25
CA ARG A 181 1.68 -2.57 -25.13
C ARG A 181 2.51 -1.38 -25.62
N ALA A 182 3.29 -1.54 -26.68
CA ALA A 182 4.07 -0.44 -27.25
C ALA A 182 3.17 0.70 -27.74
N GLU A 183 2.09 0.38 -28.47
CA GLU A 183 1.11 1.38 -28.92
C GLU A 183 0.46 2.11 -27.74
N MET A 184 0.06 1.39 -26.69
CA MET A 184 -0.53 2.01 -25.51
C MET A 184 0.46 2.91 -24.76
N LYS A 185 1.73 2.52 -24.67
CA LYS A 185 2.79 3.37 -24.09
C LYS A 185 2.94 4.68 -24.87
N GLU A 186 2.95 4.63 -26.20
CA GLU A 186 3.03 5.83 -27.04
C GLU A 186 1.89 6.80 -26.73
N LYS A 187 0.65 6.31 -26.65
CA LYS A 187 -0.52 7.12 -26.28
C LYS A 187 -0.39 7.74 -24.88
N ILE A 188 0.01 6.94 -23.89
CA ILE A 188 0.21 7.41 -22.51
C ILE A 188 1.29 8.48 -22.45
N PHE A 189 2.44 8.28 -23.10
CA PHE A 189 3.55 9.23 -23.11
C PHE A 189 3.28 10.49 -23.93
N ALA A 190 2.44 10.39 -24.97
CA ALA A 190 1.93 11.54 -25.70
C ALA A 190 0.90 12.36 -24.89
N GLY A 191 0.49 11.88 -23.71
CA GLY A 191 -0.53 12.52 -22.89
C GLY A 191 -1.93 12.42 -23.49
N GLU A 192 -2.18 11.42 -24.34
CA GLU A 192 -3.50 11.19 -24.90
C GLU A 192 -4.50 10.80 -23.82
N HIS A 193 -5.78 11.11 -24.08
CA HIS A 193 -6.85 10.72 -23.18
C HIS A 193 -7.08 9.21 -23.24
N ILE A 194 -6.74 8.51 -22.15
CA ILE A 194 -6.96 7.07 -22.03
C ILE A 194 -8.36 6.82 -21.48
N LYS A 195 -9.19 6.18 -22.31
CA LYS A 195 -10.54 5.79 -21.90
C LYS A 195 -10.46 4.62 -20.92
N TRP A 196 -11.25 4.70 -19.85
CA TRP A 196 -11.42 3.56 -18.95
C TRP A 196 -12.38 2.52 -19.54
N HIS A 197 -12.38 1.30 -19.01
CA HIS A 197 -13.29 0.25 -19.47
C HIS A 197 -14.74 0.58 -19.10
N GLU A 198 -15.69 0.13 -19.93
CA GLU A 198 -17.11 0.34 -19.69
C GLU A 198 -17.69 -0.77 -18.80
N PHE A 199 -18.57 -0.38 -17.88
CA PHE A 199 -19.36 -1.30 -17.06
C PHE A 199 -20.69 -1.57 -17.73
N VAL A 200 -20.87 -2.79 -18.22
CA VAL A 200 -22.02 -3.17 -19.07
C VAL A 200 -23.00 -4.10 -18.35
N GLY A 201 -22.83 -4.30 -17.04
CA GLY A 201 -23.68 -5.18 -16.24
C GLY A 201 -23.42 -6.66 -16.50
N LYS A 202 -22.18 -7.02 -16.86
CA LYS A 202 -21.79 -8.43 -17.02
C LYS A 202 -21.42 -9.03 -15.68
N VAL A 203 -21.78 -10.30 -15.47
CA VAL A 203 -21.33 -11.06 -14.30
C VAL A 203 -19.86 -11.42 -14.47
N VAL A 204 -19.07 -11.04 -13.49
CA VAL A 204 -17.64 -11.34 -13.36
C VAL A 204 -17.46 -12.38 -12.26
N ASN A 205 -16.62 -13.38 -12.54
CA ASN A 205 -16.23 -14.40 -11.57
C ASN A 205 -14.74 -14.22 -11.27
N ILE A 206 -14.44 -13.80 -10.04
CA ILE A 206 -13.08 -13.85 -9.49
C ILE A 206 -13.02 -15.10 -8.61
N PRO A 207 -11.99 -15.96 -8.76
CA PRO A 207 -11.83 -17.14 -7.92
C PRO A 207 -11.95 -16.77 -6.43
N GLY A 208 -12.63 -17.59 -5.63
CA GLY A 208 -12.80 -17.33 -4.19
C GLY A 208 -13.84 -16.27 -3.80
N ILE A 209 -14.47 -15.54 -4.74
CA ILE A 209 -15.69 -14.75 -4.47
C ILE A 209 -16.87 -15.29 -5.28
N GLY A 210 -18.07 -15.17 -4.71
CA GLY A 210 -19.31 -15.30 -5.47
C GLY A 210 -19.42 -14.35 -6.67
N PRO A 211 -20.26 -14.70 -7.65
CA PRO A 211 -20.50 -13.88 -8.84
C PRO A 211 -20.98 -12.47 -8.47
N SER A 212 -20.50 -11.47 -9.21
CA SER A 212 -20.91 -10.08 -9.06
C SER A 212 -20.88 -9.36 -10.39
N TYR A 213 -21.72 -8.36 -10.58
CA TYR A 213 -21.72 -7.55 -11.79
C TYR A 213 -20.48 -6.65 -11.84
N ASP A 214 -19.97 -6.40 -13.04
CA ASP A 214 -18.79 -5.56 -13.30
C ASP A 214 -18.86 -4.18 -12.62
N TYR A 215 -20.00 -3.50 -12.65
CA TYR A 215 -20.20 -2.22 -11.99
C TYR A 215 -20.15 -2.31 -10.46
N GLU A 216 -20.40 -3.50 -9.86
CA GLU A 216 -20.31 -3.66 -8.42
C GLU A 216 -18.88 -3.52 -7.92
N TRP A 217 -17.89 -3.75 -8.80
CA TRP A 217 -16.45 -3.57 -8.59
C TRP A 217 -15.99 -2.11 -8.72
N PHE A 218 -16.80 -1.24 -9.31
CA PHE A 218 -16.47 0.17 -9.54
C PHE A 218 -17.70 1.08 -9.38
N PRO A 219 -18.40 1.05 -8.25
CA PRO A 219 -19.74 1.63 -8.16
C PRO A 219 -19.75 3.12 -7.82
N GLN A 220 -18.61 3.80 -7.87
CA GLN A 220 -18.56 5.27 -7.86
C GLN A 220 -17.66 5.78 -8.96
N GLN A 221 -18.09 6.91 -9.50
CA GLN A 221 -17.21 7.77 -10.26
C GLN A 221 -16.26 8.44 -9.27
N THR A 222 -15.00 8.55 -9.67
CA THR A 222 -13.96 9.17 -8.84
C THR A 222 -13.47 10.39 -9.58
N VAL A 223 -13.06 11.42 -8.85
CA VAL A 223 -12.50 12.66 -9.42
C VAL A 223 -11.20 12.41 -10.22
N ILE A 224 -10.70 11.16 -10.19
CA ILE A 224 -9.40 10.69 -10.67
C ILE A 224 -9.61 9.60 -11.75
N THR A 225 -10.80 9.45 -12.35
CA THR A 225 -11.10 8.40 -13.36
C THR A 225 -10.05 8.30 -14.48
N ASN A 226 -9.57 9.42 -15.01
CA ASN A 226 -8.53 9.44 -16.05
C ASN A 226 -7.18 8.92 -15.53
N LEU A 227 -6.81 9.31 -14.31
CA LEU A 227 -5.60 8.85 -13.63
C LEU A 227 -5.69 7.35 -13.29
N ALA A 228 -6.88 6.87 -12.92
CA ALA A 228 -7.14 5.45 -12.68
C ALA A 228 -7.02 4.63 -13.97
N ALA A 229 -7.51 5.14 -15.10
CA ALA A 229 -7.37 4.48 -16.41
C ALA A 229 -5.89 4.36 -16.81
N VAL A 230 -5.11 5.44 -16.70
CA VAL A 230 -3.66 5.43 -16.98
C VAL A 230 -2.92 4.48 -16.03
N ALA A 231 -3.26 4.50 -14.73
CA ALA A 231 -2.68 3.60 -13.74
C ALA A 231 -2.98 2.13 -14.06
N GLU A 232 -4.22 1.79 -14.43
CA GLU A 232 -4.60 0.44 -14.88
C GLU A 232 -3.76 0.01 -16.09
N LYS A 233 -3.61 0.88 -17.10
CA LYS A 233 -2.83 0.53 -18.31
C LYS A 233 -1.36 0.36 -17.99
N ASN A 234 -0.76 1.27 -17.23
CA ASN A 234 0.62 1.14 -16.77
C ASN A 234 0.82 -0.14 -15.97
N GLY A 235 -0.04 -0.42 -14.98
CA GLY A 235 -0.01 -1.66 -14.20
C GLY A 235 -0.05 -2.88 -15.11
N THR A 236 -0.97 -2.91 -16.07
CA THR A 236 -1.19 -4.02 -17.02
C THR A 236 0.04 -4.25 -17.88
N ILE A 237 0.66 -3.17 -18.36
CA ILE A 237 1.87 -3.20 -19.18
C ILE A 237 3.05 -3.71 -18.36
N TYR A 238 3.35 -3.09 -17.22
CA TYR A 238 4.60 -3.32 -16.51
C TYR A 238 4.63 -4.61 -15.70
N ILE A 239 3.50 -5.18 -15.28
CA ILE A 239 3.48 -6.57 -14.78
C ILE A 239 3.78 -7.59 -15.91
N ARG A 240 3.39 -7.26 -17.15
CA ARG A 240 3.68 -8.07 -18.35
C ARG A 240 5.09 -7.84 -18.90
N GLU A 241 5.81 -6.82 -18.45
CA GLU A 241 7.22 -6.58 -18.83
C GLU A 241 8.24 -6.86 -17.72
N ALA A 242 7.79 -6.94 -16.46
CA ALA A 242 8.61 -7.42 -15.36
C ALA A 242 8.98 -8.90 -15.53
N ASP A 243 10.08 -9.32 -14.89
CA ASP A 243 10.56 -10.70 -14.85
C ASP A 243 9.79 -11.55 -13.80
N GLY A 244 9.03 -10.89 -12.93
CA GLY A 244 8.16 -11.50 -11.94
C GLY A 244 7.40 -10.44 -11.13
N VAL A 245 6.56 -10.89 -10.21
CA VAL A 245 5.78 -10.00 -9.32
C VAL A 245 6.01 -10.40 -7.87
N ILE A 246 6.17 -9.40 -7.01
CA ILE A 246 6.09 -9.54 -5.56
C ILE A 246 4.76 -8.94 -5.11
N CYS A 247 3.89 -9.77 -4.53
CA CYS A 247 2.62 -9.39 -3.94
C CYS A 247 2.79 -9.26 -2.42
N VAL A 248 2.39 -8.11 -1.89
CA VAL A 248 2.41 -7.76 -0.45
C VAL A 248 1.38 -8.53 0.39
N SER A 249 0.50 -9.33 -0.23
CA SER A 249 -0.51 -10.11 0.48
C SER A 249 0.03 -11.45 1.01
N ALA A 250 -0.81 -12.18 1.75
CA ALA A 250 -0.54 -13.53 2.21
C ALA A 250 -1.39 -14.55 1.45
N ALA A 251 -0.76 -15.65 1.02
CA ALA A 251 -1.45 -16.70 0.26
C ALA A 251 -2.65 -17.31 1.00
N SER A 252 -2.65 -17.26 2.34
CA SER A 252 -3.74 -17.76 3.18
C SER A 252 -5.00 -16.89 3.16
N PHE A 253 -4.93 -15.65 2.68
CA PHE A 253 -6.10 -14.77 2.59
C PHE A 253 -6.97 -15.05 1.34
N GLU A 254 -6.36 -15.53 0.26
CA GLU A 254 -7.01 -15.70 -1.04
C GLU A 254 -6.51 -16.96 -1.77
N PRO A 255 -6.57 -18.15 -1.16
CA PRO A 255 -5.89 -19.33 -1.70
C PRO A 255 -6.35 -19.70 -3.12
N GLU A 256 -7.62 -19.48 -3.45
CA GLU A 256 -8.18 -19.75 -4.79
C GLU A 256 -7.63 -18.78 -5.84
N VAL A 257 -7.58 -17.47 -5.54
CA VAL A 257 -7.02 -16.48 -6.46
C VAL A 257 -5.52 -16.68 -6.60
N GLU A 258 -4.83 -16.91 -5.48
CA GLU A 258 -3.40 -17.12 -5.40
C GLU A 258 -2.96 -18.28 -6.32
N ALA A 259 -3.73 -19.36 -6.38
CA ALA A 259 -3.48 -20.47 -7.30
C ALA A 259 -3.59 -20.02 -8.77
N VAL A 260 -4.65 -19.30 -9.13
CA VAL A 260 -4.89 -18.81 -10.49
C VAL A 260 -3.83 -17.81 -10.94
N VAL A 261 -3.43 -16.86 -10.09
CA VAL A 261 -2.37 -15.90 -10.45
C VAL A 261 -1.03 -16.61 -10.61
N LYS A 262 -0.70 -17.59 -9.75
CA LYS A 262 0.53 -18.38 -9.92
C LYS A 262 0.56 -19.11 -11.25
N GLU A 263 -0.54 -19.76 -11.64
CA GLU A 263 -0.65 -20.43 -12.94
C GLU A 263 -0.56 -19.44 -14.10
N TRP A 264 -1.23 -18.29 -14.00
CA TRP A 264 -1.18 -17.25 -15.02
C TRP A 264 0.24 -16.70 -15.22
N PHE A 265 0.96 -16.36 -14.14
CA PHE A 265 2.33 -15.89 -14.24
C PHE A 265 3.29 -16.99 -14.72
N ALA A 266 3.10 -18.24 -14.29
CA ALA A 266 3.87 -19.38 -14.78
C ALA A 266 3.67 -19.60 -16.29
N SER A 267 2.46 -19.38 -16.83
CA SER A 267 2.18 -19.47 -18.26
C SER A 267 2.97 -18.46 -19.10
N MET A 268 3.38 -17.33 -18.49
CA MET A 268 4.25 -16.31 -19.08
C MET A 268 5.74 -16.54 -18.76
N ASN A 269 6.10 -17.67 -18.14
CA ASN A 269 7.43 -17.99 -17.62
C ASN A 269 7.94 -16.93 -16.62
N LYS A 270 7.06 -16.49 -15.71
CA LYS A 270 7.35 -15.48 -14.68
C LYS A 270 7.13 -16.02 -13.28
N ALA A 271 7.91 -15.50 -12.34
CA ALA A 271 7.76 -15.82 -10.94
C ALA A 271 6.68 -14.96 -10.26
N TRP A 272 5.97 -15.56 -9.31
CA TRP A 272 5.04 -14.88 -8.40
C TRP A 272 5.46 -15.16 -6.96
N TYR A 273 5.74 -14.10 -6.21
CA TYR A 273 6.16 -14.16 -4.81
C TYR A 273 5.13 -13.48 -3.93
N THR A 274 4.64 -14.19 -2.93
CA THR A 274 3.68 -13.68 -1.96
C THR A 274 4.39 -13.58 -0.61
N VAL A 275 4.58 -12.36 -0.13
CA VAL A 275 5.53 -12.06 0.97
C VAL A 275 4.87 -11.42 2.20
N GLY A 276 3.55 -11.32 2.19
CA GLY A 276 2.77 -10.67 3.24
C GLY A 276 2.32 -11.57 4.39
N PRO A 277 1.71 -10.96 5.41
CA PRO A 277 1.52 -9.51 5.55
C PRO A 277 2.81 -8.77 5.91
N LEU A 278 2.98 -7.55 5.42
CA LEU A 278 4.21 -6.75 5.60
C LEU A 278 3.95 -5.47 6.42
N SER A 279 4.51 -5.43 7.63
CA SER A 279 4.49 -4.25 8.51
C SER A 279 5.69 -4.26 9.46
N ILE A 280 6.23 -3.08 9.80
CA ILE A 280 7.24 -2.94 10.85
C ILE A 280 6.50 -2.77 12.18
N HIS A 281 6.43 -3.85 12.95
CA HIS A 281 5.89 -3.80 14.30
C HIS A 281 6.86 -3.09 15.25
N SER A 282 6.34 -2.15 16.03
CA SER A 282 7.08 -1.64 17.16
C SER A 282 7.14 -2.73 18.25
N PRO A 283 8.25 -2.88 18.99
CA PRO A 283 8.43 -3.91 20.03
C PRO A 283 7.48 -3.84 21.25
N THR A 284 6.41 -3.05 21.18
CA THR A 284 5.48 -2.78 22.29
C THR A 284 4.37 -3.83 22.42
N VAL A 285 4.71 -5.12 22.35
CA VAL A 285 3.84 -6.15 22.93
C VAL A 285 4.22 -6.45 24.39
N ASN A 286 5.45 -6.15 24.85
CA ASN A 286 5.85 -6.45 26.24
C ASN A 286 6.92 -5.54 26.88
N LEU A 287 7.34 -4.43 26.27
CA LEU A 287 8.32 -3.52 26.88
C LEU A 287 7.75 -2.10 27.02
N LYS A 288 8.00 -1.47 28.18
CA LYS A 288 7.57 -0.10 28.51
C LYS A 288 7.92 0.86 27.36
N PRO A 289 7.08 1.86 27.03
CA PRO A 289 7.29 2.68 25.83
C PRO A 289 8.60 3.46 25.96
N LEU A 290 9.57 3.14 25.09
CA LEU A 290 10.83 3.88 24.93
C LEU A 290 10.70 5.09 24.00
N GLN A 291 9.49 5.36 23.48
CA GLN A 291 9.19 6.58 22.71
C GLN A 291 8.31 7.52 23.52
N THR A 292 8.70 8.80 23.56
CA THR A 292 7.86 9.88 24.06
C THR A 292 6.60 9.93 23.21
N LYS A 293 5.44 9.64 23.81
CA LYS A 293 4.14 9.73 23.13
C LYS A 293 3.95 11.16 22.62
N SER A 294 3.52 11.31 21.37
CA SER A 294 3.16 12.62 20.84
C SER A 294 1.92 13.16 21.58
N GLU A 295 1.68 14.47 21.49
CA GLU A 295 0.46 15.08 22.04
C GLU A 295 -0.81 14.41 21.47
N THR A 296 -0.79 14.07 20.18
CA THR A 296 -1.88 13.33 19.52
C THR A 296 -2.06 11.93 20.11
N ASP A 297 -0.97 11.20 20.38
CA ASP A 297 -1.06 9.87 20.99
C ASP A 297 -1.69 9.93 22.39
N ILE A 298 -1.29 10.94 23.18
CA ILE A 298 -1.82 11.17 24.53
C ILE A 298 -3.32 11.50 24.46
N LEU A 299 -3.72 12.40 23.55
CA LEU A 299 -5.11 12.77 23.33
C LEU A 299 -5.97 11.54 22.95
N VAL A 300 -5.49 10.78 21.97
CA VAL A 300 -6.18 9.58 21.47
C VAL A 300 -6.30 8.54 22.58
N GLU A 301 -5.21 8.22 23.28
CA GLU A 301 -5.24 7.25 24.36
C GLU A 301 -6.18 7.67 25.50
N ALA A 302 -6.19 8.95 25.88
CA ALA A 302 -7.11 9.47 26.88
C ALA A 302 -8.58 9.32 26.44
N PHE A 303 -8.87 9.65 25.17
CA PHE A 303 -10.21 9.47 24.59
C PHE A 303 -10.63 7.99 24.59
N LEU A 304 -9.78 7.10 24.10
CA LEU A 304 -10.05 5.66 24.01
C LEU A 304 -10.33 5.05 25.39
N ASN A 305 -9.53 5.39 26.40
CA ASN A 305 -9.72 4.95 27.78
C ASN A 305 -11.04 5.45 28.38
N ARG A 306 -11.40 6.72 28.11
CA ARG A 306 -12.67 7.30 28.56
C ARG A 306 -13.87 6.58 27.93
N ILE A 307 -13.86 6.38 26.61
CA ILE A 307 -14.92 5.64 25.91
C ILE A 307 -15.01 4.21 26.44
N GLN A 308 -13.88 3.54 26.71
CA GLN A 308 -13.90 2.20 27.30
C GLN A 308 -14.57 2.19 28.67
N LYS A 309 -14.31 3.20 29.51
CA LYS A 309 -14.91 3.31 30.84
C LYS A 309 -16.42 3.57 30.77
N GLU A 310 -16.87 4.38 29.82
CA GLU A 310 -18.27 4.80 29.71
C GLU A 310 -19.14 3.81 28.91
N PHE A 311 -18.59 3.20 27.85
CA PHE A 311 -19.34 2.37 26.89
C PHE A 311 -18.88 0.91 26.86
N GLY A 312 -17.81 0.57 27.58
CA GLY A 312 -17.29 -0.80 27.65
C GLY A 312 -16.33 -1.16 26.51
N ALA A 313 -15.83 -2.39 26.53
CA ALA A 313 -14.96 -2.91 25.49
C ALA A 313 -15.72 -3.13 24.18
N LYS A 314 -15.01 -3.05 23.04
CA LYS A 314 -15.57 -3.26 21.69
C LYS A 314 -16.76 -2.36 21.35
N SER A 315 -16.82 -1.18 21.96
CA SER A 315 -17.90 -0.20 21.79
C SER A 315 -17.57 0.90 20.79
N LEU A 316 -16.30 1.14 20.45
CA LEU A 316 -15.89 2.21 19.55
C LEU A 316 -15.90 1.76 18.08
N LEU A 317 -16.46 2.60 17.21
CA LEU A 317 -16.29 2.53 15.76
C LEU A 317 -15.11 3.42 15.34
N TYR A 318 -14.04 2.84 14.83
CA TYR A 318 -12.99 3.61 14.17
C TYR A 318 -13.38 3.85 12.71
N MET A 319 -13.21 5.07 12.20
CA MET A 319 -13.49 5.44 10.81
C MET A 319 -12.24 6.07 10.21
N SER A 320 -11.79 5.59 9.04
CA SER A 320 -10.68 6.19 8.29
C SER A 320 -10.75 5.82 6.82
N PHE A 321 -10.64 6.80 5.93
CA PHE A 321 -10.75 6.61 4.47
C PHE A 321 -9.41 6.81 3.74
N GLY A 322 -8.31 6.60 4.45
CA GLY A 322 -6.98 6.63 3.88
C GLY A 322 -6.49 8.02 3.52
N THR A 323 -5.28 8.06 2.93
CA THR A 323 -4.52 9.30 2.72
C THR A 323 -4.69 9.92 1.34
N ALA A 324 -5.27 9.18 0.39
CA ALA A 324 -5.32 9.58 -1.01
C ALA A 324 -6.74 9.88 -1.51
N TRP A 325 -7.76 9.35 -0.86
CA TRP A 325 -9.12 9.34 -1.39
C TRP A 325 -10.09 10.09 -0.51
N TRP A 326 -11.06 10.73 -1.15
CA TRP A 326 -12.21 11.33 -0.50
C TRP A 326 -13.42 11.15 -1.43
N PRO A 327 -14.59 10.79 -0.92
CA PRO A 327 -15.81 10.69 -1.74
C PRO A 327 -16.19 12.02 -2.35
N GLU A 328 -16.67 11.99 -3.60
CA GLU A 328 -17.29 13.16 -4.23
C GLU A 328 -18.65 13.49 -3.58
N GLN A 329 -19.39 12.46 -3.17
CA GLN A 329 -20.66 12.58 -2.44
C GLN A 329 -20.42 12.48 -0.94
N ASP A 330 -19.75 13.50 -0.38
CA ASP A 330 -19.37 13.56 1.02
C ASP A 330 -20.53 13.81 1.99
N ASP A 331 -21.67 14.30 1.49
CA ASP A 331 -22.95 14.41 2.19
C ASP A 331 -23.38 13.10 2.85
N ARG A 332 -23.08 11.97 2.21
CA ARG A 332 -23.31 10.63 2.74
C ARG A 332 -22.49 10.34 3.99
N VAL A 333 -21.25 10.84 4.07
CA VAL A 333 -20.41 10.72 5.27
C VAL A 333 -21.02 11.49 6.43
N TRP A 334 -21.53 12.70 6.14
CA TRP A 334 -22.18 13.54 7.15
C TRP A 334 -23.46 12.90 7.68
N ALA A 335 -24.26 12.29 6.81
CA ALA A 335 -25.45 11.54 7.22
C ALA A 335 -25.10 10.35 8.13
N VAL A 336 -24.00 9.64 7.85
CA VAL A 336 -23.49 8.56 8.73
C VAL A 336 -23.09 9.12 10.09
N ILE A 337 -22.33 10.22 10.12
CA ILE A 337 -21.93 10.87 11.38
C ILE A 337 -23.13 11.32 12.21
N ASP A 338 -24.11 11.96 11.58
CA ASP A 338 -25.35 12.39 12.25
C ASP A 338 -26.09 11.18 12.86
N GLY A 339 -26.20 10.08 12.12
CA GLY A 339 -26.79 8.84 12.62
C GLY A 339 -26.03 8.23 13.79
N LEU A 340 -24.69 8.21 13.76
CA LEU A 340 -23.86 7.71 14.86
C LEU A 340 -24.06 8.54 16.14
N ILE A 341 -24.12 9.87 16.00
CA ILE A 341 -24.38 10.78 17.13
C ILE A 341 -25.77 10.53 17.71
N GLU A 342 -26.81 10.46 16.86
CA GLU A 342 -28.19 10.23 17.30
C GLU A 342 -28.34 8.90 18.05
N LYS A 343 -27.68 7.83 17.57
CA LYS A 343 -27.70 6.50 18.20
C LYS A 343 -26.76 6.37 19.40
N ARG A 344 -26.04 7.44 19.77
CA ARG A 344 -25.01 7.45 20.81
C ARG A 344 -23.95 6.36 20.62
N GLN A 345 -23.58 6.08 19.37
CA GLN A 345 -22.51 5.16 19.02
C GLN A 345 -21.17 5.89 19.09
N PRO A 346 -20.24 5.56 20.02
CA PRO A 346 -18.93 6.22 20.07
C PRO A 346 -18.13 5.95 18.81
N PHE A 347 -17.46 6.97 18.29
CA PHE A 347 -16.60 6.81 17.12
C PHE A 347 -15.37 7.72 17.16
N LEU A 348 -14.31 7.30 16.47
CA LEU A 348 -13.14 8.13 16.20
C LEU A 348 -12.98 8.21 14.69
N PHE A 349 -12.98 9.42 14.13
CA PHE A 349 -12.90 9.63 12.70
C PHE A 349 -11.57 10.29 12.30
N SER A 350 -10.74 9.57 11.54
CA SER A 350 -9.51 10.09 10.97
C SER A 350 -9.66 10.40 9.49
N HIS A 351 -9.22 11.59 9.07
CA HIS A 351 -9.41 12.08 7.70
C HIS A 351 -8.14 12.72 7.10
N PRO A 352 -7.10 11.92 6.79
CA PRO A 352 -5.81 12.45 6.33
C PRO A 352 -5.74 12.79 4.84
N SER A 353 -6.81 12.56 4.10
CA SER A 353 -6.88 12.92 2.67
C SER A 353 -6.83 14.44 2.48
N PRO A 354 -5.98 14.95 1.56
CA PRO A 354 -5.94 16.38 1.26
C PRO A 354 -7.19 16.90 0.54
N PHE A 355 -7.99 16.00 -0.04
CA PHE A 355 -9.24 16.33 -0.72
C PHE A 355 -10.43 16.51 0.23
N MET A 356 -10.22 16.26 1.52
CA MET A 356 -11.26 16.35 2.52
C MET A 356 -11.44 17.80 3.01
N HIS A 357 -12.65 18.33 2.85
CA HIS A 357 -13.09 19.59 3.43
C HIS A 357 -14.08 19.34 4.58
N PHE A 358 -13.59 19.43 5.82
CA PHE A 358 -14.43 19.19 7.00
C PHE A 358 -15.38 20.37 7.27
N PRO A 359 -16.72 20.19 7.16
CA PRO A 359 -17.64 21.29 7.42
C PRO A 359 -17.63 21.67 8.91
N ASN A 360 -17.43 22.96 9.21
CA ASN A 360 -17.39 23.46 10.58
C ASN A 360 -18.61 23.05 11.42
N GLU A 361 -19.79 22.97 10.80
CA GLU A 361 -21.02 22.56 11.49
C GLU A 361 -21.00 21.08 11.91
N VAL A 362 -20.41 20.20 11.10
CA VAL A 362 -20.22 18.79 11.47
C VAL A 362 -19.22 18.68 12.63
N LYS A 363 -18.16 19.49 12.62
CA LYS A 363 -17.15 19.50 13.69
C LYS A 363 -17.76 19.92 15.03
N LYS A 364 -18.54 21.00 15.04
CA LYS A 364 -19.28 21.44 16.24
C LYS A 364 -20.21 20.35 16.77
N LYS A 365 -20.89 19.59 15.90
CA LYS A 365 -21.75 18.47 16.31
C LYS A 365 -20.93 17.35 16.96
N ILE A 366 -19.79 16.99 16.38
CA ILE A 366 -18.86 15.99 16.95
C ILE A 366 -18.40 16.44 18.34
N ASP A 367 -17.89 17.67 18.45
CA ASP A 367 -17.43 18.25 19.71
C ASP A 367 -18.53 18.25 20.79
N ALA A 368 -19.75 18.66 20.41
CA ALA A 368 -20.90 18.72 21.32
C ALA A 368 -21.43 17.33 21.72
N SER A 369 -21.17 16.28 20.94
CA SER A 369 -21.65 14.92 21.22
C SER A 369 -21.01 14.31 22.46
N GLY A 370 -19.78 14.72 22.78
CA GLY A 370 -18.97 14.17 23.87
C GLY A 370 -18.54 12.71 23.69
N ILE A 371 -18.96 12.01 22.63
CA ILE A 371 -18.71 10.58 22.40
C ILE A 371 -17.82 10.32 21.18
N ALA A 372 -17.42 11.38 20.48
CA ALA A 372 -16.69 11.32 19.23
C ALA A 372 -15.41 12.16 19.28
N LEU A 373 -14.44 11.79 18.44
CA LEU A 373 -13.19 12.52 18.23
C LEU A 373 -12.85 12.50 16.75
N GLU A 374 -12.61 13.66 16.13
CA GLU A 374 -12.09 13.75 14.77
C GLU A 374 -10.63 14.23 14.73
N LEU A 375 -9.85 13.66 13.81
CA LEU A 375 -8.43 13.98 13.64
C LEU A 375 -8.04 14.01 12.16
N SER A 376 -7.25 15.02 11.78
CA SER A 376 -6.63 15.05 10.44
C SER A 376 -5.61 13.92 10.25
N TRP A 377 -4.98 13.44 11.33
CA TRP A 377 -4.11 12.26 11.30
C TRP A 377 -4.25 11.51 12.61
N SER A 378 -4.23 10.17 12.56
CA SER A 378 -4.38 9.34 13.76
C SER A 378 -3.29 8.26 13.86
N PRO A 379 -2.88 7.89 15.08
CA PRO A 379 -2.07 6.70 15.31
C PRO A 379 -2.95 5.45 15.15
N GLN A 380 -3.23 5.07 13.89
CA GLN A 380 -4.20 4.01 13.54
C GLN A 380 -3.92 2.69 14.29
N GLU A 381 -2.67 2.26 14.38
CA GLU A 381 -2.28 1.04 15.10
C GLU A 381 -2.59 1.11 16.61
N LEU A 382 -2.39 2.28 17.25
CA LEU A 382 -2.76 2.50 18.65
C LEU A 382 -4.28 2.32 18.83
N ILE A 383 -5.07 2.87 17.91
CA ILE A 383 -6.52 2.77 17.93
C ILE A 383 -6.97 1.33 17.70
N LEU A 384 -6.46 0.65 16.67
CA LEU A 384 -6.83 -0.73 16.34
C LEU A 384 -6.41 -1.73 17.42
N THR A 385 -5.30 -1.46 18.14
CA THR A 385 -4.85 -2.30 19.27
C THR A 385 -5.71 -2.13 20.52
N HIS A 386 -6.35 -0.97 20.71
CA HIS A 386 -7.04 -0.65 21.95
C HIS A 386 -8.29 -1.54 22.18
N PRO A 387 -8.53 -2.07 23.40
CA PRO A 387 -9.66 -2.99 23.66
C PRO A 387 -11.05 -2.39 23.41
N VAL A 388 -11.18 -1.07 23.45
CA VAL A 388 -12.43 -0.35 23.15
C VAL A 388 -12.85 -0.48 21.69
N THR A 389 -11.90 -0.66 20.77
CA THR A 389 -12.16 -0.66 19.33
C THR A 389 -12.88 -1.94 18.94
N GLY A 390 -14.13 -1.77 18.52
CA GLY A 390 -15.04 -2.86 18.15
C GLY A 390 -15.10 -3.10 16.65
N TRP A 391 -15.08 -2.02 15.87
CA TRP A 391 -15.25 -2.05 14.42
C TRP A 391 -14.36 -1.03 13.74
N PHE A 392 -13.99 -1.31 12.50
CA PHE A 392 -13.29 -0.39 11.62
C PHE A 392 -14.05 -0.17 10.32
N LEU A 393 -14.55 1.06 10.14
CA LEU A 393 -15.10 1.54 8.89
C LEU A 393 -13.98 2.10 8.02
N THR A 394 -13.69 1.44 6.91
CA THR A 394 -12.53 1.73 6.08
C THR A 394 -12.90 1.85 4.61
N HIS A 395 -12.09 2.61 3.87
CA HIS A 395 -12.05 2.60 2.39
C HIS A 395 -11.53 1.28 1.78
N GLY A 396 -10.95 0.40 2.59
CA GLY A 396 -10.48 -0.90 2.12
C GLY A 396 -9.05 -0.93 1.59
N GLY A 397 -8.24 0.12 1.74
CA GLY A 397 -6.83 0.06 1.31
C GLY A 397 -5.97 -0.97 2.06
N TRP A 398 -5.15 -1.72 1.32
CA TRP A 398 -4.44 -2.93 1.78
C TRP A 398 -3.71 -2.80 3.12
N ASN A 399 -2.96 -1.71 3.33
CA ASN A 399 -2.21 -1.49 4.58
C ASN A 399 -3.13 -1.42 5.80
N SER A 400 -4.26 -0.72 5.67
CA SER A 400 -5.22 -0.58 6.76
C SER A 400 -5.91 -1.91 7.05
N MET A 401 -6.16 -2.72 6.02
CA MET A 401 -6.74 -4.05 6.21
C MET A 401 -5.78 -5.01 6.91
N GLN A 402 -4.49 -5.02 6.53
CA GLN A 402 -3.49 -5.85 7.19
C GLN A 402 -3.33 -5.50 8.68
N GLU A 403 -3.34 -4.21 9.03
CA GLU A 403 -3.33 -3.77 10.43
C GLU A 403 -4.58 -4.26 11.17
N ALA A 404 -5.76 -4.13 10.56
CA ALA A 404 -7.00 -4.63 11.14
C ALA A 404 -7.02 -6.16 11.31
N PHE A 405 -6.48 -6.91 10.35
CA PHE A 405 -6.30 -8.36 10.45
C PHE A 405 -5.39 -8.73 11.62
N THR A 406 -4.26 -8.04 11.75
CA THR A 406 -3.28 -8.25 12.83
C THR A 406 -3.93 -8.07 14.21
N HIS A 407 -4.80 -7.06 14.35
CA HIS A 407 -5.50 -6.77 15.62
C HIS A 407 -6.87 -7.44 15.74
N CYS A 408 -7.24 -8.30 14.78
CA CYS A 408 -8.52 -9.01 14.76
C CYS A 408 -9.74 -8.09 14.90
N ILE A 409 -9.69 -6.91 14.26
CA ILE A 409 -10.80 -5.95 14.25
C ILE A 409 -11.73 -6.28 13.07
N PRO A 410 -13.03 -6.53 13.33
CA PRO A 410 -14.04 -6.61 12.29
C PRO A 410 -14.07 -5.33 11.46
N MET A 411 -14.05 -5.49 10.15
CA MET A 411 -14.13 -4.38 9.22
C MET A 411 -15.48 -4.33 8.54
N GLN A 412 -15.95 -3.11 8.30
CA GLN A 412 -17.02 -2.85 7.36
C GLN A 412 -16.46 -1.93 6.28
N GLU A 413 -16.55 -2.37 5.04
CA GLU A 413 -16.32 -1.48 3.91
C GLU A 413 -17.59 -0.67 3.67
N LEU A 414 -17.50 0.66 3.66
CA LEU A 414 -18.66 1.49 3.40
C LEU A 414 -18.88 1.54 1.89
N ASN A 415 -19.93 0.87 1.41
CA ASN A 415 -20.33 0.90 0.00
C ASN A 415 -20.61 2.31 -0.54
N LEU A 416 -20.67 3.32 0.34
CA LEU A 416 -20.90 4.73 0.06
C LEU A 416 -19.62 5.51 -0.27
N LEU A 417 -18.41 4.93 -0.24
CA LEU A 417 -17.12 5.63 -0.47
C LEU A 417 -16.17 4.99 -1.49
N LYS A 418 -16.71 4.10 -2.31
CA LYS A 418 -16.00 3.16 -3.17
C LYS A 418 -15.22 3.84 -4.31
N CYS A 419 -13.92 4.06 -4.12
CA CYS A 419 -13.01 4.35 -5.24
C CYS A 419 -12.66 3.06 -6.01
N GLY A 420 -12.70 3.11 -7.34
CA GLY A 420 -12.56 1.94 -8.22
C GLY A 420 -11.28 1.12 -8.08
N LEU A 421 -10.18 1.68 -7.58
CA LEU A 421 -8.93 0.94 -7.39
C LEU A 421 -8.90 0.14 -6.07
N GLU A 422 -9.79 0.40 -5.12
CA GLU A 422 -9.76 -0.24 -3.79
C GLU A 422 -10.81 -1.32 -3.63
N LEU A 423 -11.82 -1.38 -4.53
CA LEU A 423 -12.81 -2.44 -4.51
C LEU A 423 -12.32 -3.81 -4.94
N LEU A 424 -11.14 -3.80 -5.53
CA LEU A 424 -10.41 -4.97 -5.95
C LEU A 424 -10.02 -5.83 -4.74
N GLU A 425 -10.08 -5.28 -3.52
CA GLU A 425 -9.70 -5.93 -2.28
C GLU A 425 -10.85 -6.67 -1.56
N ARG A 426 -12.03 -6.72 -2.21
CA ARG A 426 -13.24 -7.40 -1.73
C ARG A 426 -13.03 -8.91 -1.50
N VAL A 427 -12.10 -9.55 -2.23
CA VAL A 427 -11.76 -10.98 -2.06
C VAL A 427 -11.21 -11.20 -0.65
N CYS A 428 -10.17 -10.44 -0.29
CA CYS A 428 -9.58 -10.49 1.04
C CYS A 428 -10.58 -10.12 2.14
N LEU A 429 -11.39 -9.07 1.97
CA LEU A 429 -12.35 -8.66 2.99
C LEU A 429 -13.39 -9.74 3.27
N THR A 430 -13.96 -10.35 2.23
CA THR A 430 -14.96 -11.40 2.37
C THR A 430 -14.37 -12.64 3.05
N ASN A 431 -13.19 -13.08 2.61
CA ASN A 431 -12.52 -14.24 3.18
C ASN A 431 -12.05 -14.00 4.63
N ALA A 432 -11.50 -12.82 4.91
CA ALA A 432 -11.05 -12.46 6.25
C ALA A 432 -12.22 -12.23 7.21
N MET A 433 -13.34 -11.64 6.76
CA MET A 433 -14.56 -11.54 7.56
C MET A 433 -15.12 -12.94 7.89
N ASN A 434 -15.18 -13.85 6.91
CA ASN A 434 -15.61 -15.23 7.14
C ASN A 434 -14.68 -15.97 8.11
N TYR A 435 -13.37 -15.73 8.03
CA TYR A 435 -12.38 -16.25 8.98
C TYR A 435 -12.53 -15.65 10.40
N GLN A 436 -12.80 -14.35 10.51
CA GLN A 436 -13.01 -13.67 11.79
C GLN A 436 -14.32 -14.13 12.47
N LEU A 437 -15.42 -14.24 11.72
CA LEU A 437 -16.71 -14.71 12.22
C LEU A 437 -16.66 -16.18 12.66
N SER A 438 -15.89 -17.02 11.96
CA SER A 438 -15.67 -18.42 12.36
C SER A 438 -14.77 -18.58 13.59
N ARG A 439 -13.81 -17.67 13.84
CA ARG A 439 -13.03 -17.67 15.09
C ARG A 439 -13.76 -17.09 16.30
N GLN A 440 -14.65 -16.11 16.12
CA GLN A 440 -15.48 -15.59 17.21
C GLN A 440 -16.50 -16.63 17.72
N SER A 441 -16.88 -17.59 16.89
CA SER A 441 -17.77 -18.70 17.25
C SER A 441 -17.06 -19.92 17.86
N GLN A 442 -15.72 -19.93 17.93
CA GLN A 442 -14.97 -20.97 18.64
C GLN A 442 -14.52 -20.51 20.03
N PRO A 443 -14.69 -21.35 21.08
CA PRO A 443 -14.14 -21.05 22.40
C PRO A 443 -12.61 -20.94 22.28
N ARG A 444 -12.05 -19.83 22.78
CA ARG A 444 -10.59 -19.62 22.79
C ARG A 444 -9.92 -20.82 23.47
N PRO A 445 -8.85 -21.41 22.89
CA PRO A 445 -8.06 -22.40 23.60
C PRO A 445 -7.51 -21.75 24.87
N ARG A 446 -7.76 -22.39 26.02
CA ARG A 446 -7.08 -22.03 27.26
C ARG A 446 -5.61 -22.41 27.09
N PHE A 447 -4.74 -21.41 26.96
CA PHE A 447 -3.31 -21.56 27.18
C PHE A 447 -3.00 -21.23 28.63
#